data_AF-A0A6P0DRF5-F1
#
_entry.id   AF-A0A6P0DRF5-F1
#
_cell.length_a   1.000
_cell.length_b   1.000
_cell.length_c   1.000
_cell.angle_alpha   90.00
_cell.angle_beta   90.00
_cell.angle_gamma   90.00
#
_symmetry.space_group_name_H-M   'P 1'
#
loop_
_entity.id
_entity.type
_entity.pdbx_description
1 polymer ?
#
loop_
_entity_poly.entity_id
_entity_poly.type
_entity_poly.pdbx_seq_one_letter_code
_entity_poly.pdbx_strand_id
1 'polypeptide(L)'
;LSGGNFHAEPVAFAADNLALAASEIGALAERRIALLIDATLSGLPPFLVKDGGVNSGFMIAHVTAAALASENKTLAHPASVDSLPTSANQEDHVSMATFAARKLADIAENTANILSIELLAAAQGVDLRAPHKTSPALQKVMDTIRAQVAH
;
A
#
# COMPACT_ATOMS: atom_id res chain seq x y z
N LEU A 1 3.39 39.39 23.62
CA LEU A 1 2.27 38.61 23.05
C LEU A 1 2.45 37.16 23.49
N SER A 2 1.43 36.57 24.11
CA SER A 2 1.34 35.12 24.33
C SER A 2 0.50 34.52 23.20
N GLY A 3 0.82 33.31 22.73
CA GLY A 3 0.14 32.68 21.59
C GLY A 3 0.26 31.16 21.58
N GLY A 4 -0.53 30.50 20.73
CA GLY A 4 -0.68 29.04 20.67
C GLY A 4 -0.13 28.40 19.39
N ASN A 5 0.79 29.04 18.67
CA ASN A 5 1.29 28.56 17.37
C ASN A 5 2.08 27.23 17.44
N PHE A 6 2.37 26.75 18.65
CA PHE A 6 2.92 25.41 18.88
C PHE A 6 1.86 24.29 18.76
N HIS A 7 0.57 24.63 18.69
CA HIS A 7 -0.51 23.65 18.59
C HIS A 7 -0.51 22.97 17.21
N ALA A 8 -0.16 21.68 17.19
CA ALA A 8 0.11 20.94 15.97
C ALA A 8 -1.13 20.29 15.30
N GLU A 9 -2.35 20.74 15.63
CA GLU A 9 -3.60 20.21 15.06
C GLU A 9 -3.60 20.16 13.52
N PRO A 10 -3.14 21.20 12.79
CA PRO A 10 -3.11 21.16 11.33
C PRO A 10 -2.21 20.04 10.79
N VAL A 11 -1.13 19.70 11.52
CA VAL A 11 -0.23 18.60 11.14
C VAL A 11 -0.88 17.25 11.41
N ALA A 12 -1.58 17.11 12.54
CA ALA A 12 -2.33 15.90 12.87
C ALA A 12 -3.39 15.59 11.80
N PHE A 13 -4.21 16.59 11.43
CA PHE A 13 -5.20 16.45 10.36
C PHE A 13 -4.58 16.10 9.01
N ALA A 14 -3.49 16.75 8.63
CA ALA A 14 -2.80 16.43 7.39
C ALA A 14 -2.32 14.97 7.37
N ALA A 15 -1.71 14.51 8.47
CA ALA A 15 -1.22 13.14 8.59
C ALA A 15 -2.36 12.10 8.54
N ASP A 16 -3.46 12.35 9.25
CA ASP A 16 -4.61 11.44 9.26
C ASP A 16 -5.33 11.36 7.91
N ASN A 17 -5.46 12.48 7.20
CA ASN A 17 -6.03 12.47 5.84
C ASN A 17 -5.13 11.74 4.84
N LEU A 18 -3.81 11.91 4.94
CA LEU A 18 -2.86 11.16 4.12
C LEU A 18 -2.89 9.66 4.43
N ALA A 19 -3.05 9.28 5.70
CA ALA A 19 -3.17 7.89 6.13
C ALA A 19 -4.39 7.23 5.48
N LEU A 20 -5.54 7.91 5.49
CA LEU A 20 -6.75 7.44 4.82
C LEU A 20 -6.52 7.22 3.31
N ALA A 21 -5.95 8.21 2.62
CA ALA A 21 -5.71 8.15 1.19
C ALA A 21 -4.71 7.03 0.82
N ALA A 22 -3.62 6.89 1.57
CA ALA A 22 -2.61 5.86 1.33
C ALA A 22 -3.16 4.44 1.59
N SER A 23 -4.01 4.27 2.60
CA SER A 23 -4.70 3.00 2.88
C SER A 23 -5.60 2.59 1.72
N GLU A 24 -6.36 3.51 1.13
CA GLU A 24 -7.22 3.22 -0.04
C GLU A 24 -6.44 2.89 -1.31
N ILE A 25 -5.31 3.57 -1.55
CA ILE A 25 -4.40 3.22 -2.65
C ILE A 25 -3.92 1.77 -2.50
N GLY A 26 -3.51 1.36 -1.29
CA GLY A 26 -3.10 -0.01 -1.00
C GLY A 26 -4.24 -1.02 -1.19
N ALA A 27 -5.44 -0.73 -0.69
CA ALA A 27 -6.60 -1.59 -0.86
C ALA A 27 -6.99 -1.79 -2.33
N LEU A 28 -6.94 -0.72 -3.14
CA LEU A 28 -7.21 -0.80 -4.57
C LEU A 28 -6.13 -1.58 -5.33
N ALA A 29 -4.86 -1.39 -4.99
CA ALA A 29 -3.75 -2.15 -5.57
C ALA A 29 -3.88 -3.65 -5.26
N GLU A 30 -4.24 -4.00 -4.02
CA GLU A 30 -4.52 -5.38 -3.63
C GLU A 30 -5.64 -6.01 -4.45
N ARG A 31 -6.72 -5.27 -4.73
CA ARG A 31 -7.78 -5.75 -5.63
C ARG A 31 -7.28 -6.01 -7.04
N ARG A 32 -6.39 -5.18 -7.59
CA ARG A 32 -5.78 -5.42 -8.92
C ARG A 32 -4.87 -6.64 -8.93
N ILE A 33 -4.15 -6.91 -7.84
CA ILE A 33 -3.40 -8.17 -7.68
C ILE A 33 -4.36 -9.37 -7.72
N ALA A 34 -5.47 -9.32 -6.97
CA ALA A 34 -6.46 -10.39 -6.93
C ALA A 34 -7.03 -10.70 -8.33
N LEU A 35 -7.30 -9.66 -9.13
CA LEU A 35 -7.75 -9.82 -10.52
C LEU A 35 -6.69 -10.47 -11.43
N LEU A 36 -5.41 -10.12 -11.24
CA LEU A 36 -4.31 -10.65 -12.04
C LEU A 36 -4.06 -12.15 -11.79
N ILE A 37 -4.15 -12.60 -10.54
CA ILE A 37 -3.87 -14.00 -10.19
C ILE A 37 -5.03 -14.95 -10.46
N ASP A 38 -6.24 -14.41 -10.64
CA ASP A 38 -7.44 -15.18 -10.97
C ASP A 38 -7.47 -15.49 -12.48
N ALA A 39 -7.45 -16.77 -12.84
CA ALA A 39 -7.41 -17.21 -14.23
C ALA A 39 -8.68 -16.83 -15.02
N THR A 40 -9.84 -16.77 -14.36
CA THR A 40 -11.12 -16.45 -15.00
C THR A 40 -11.22 -14.96 -15.33
N LEU A 41 -10.61 -14.12 -14.49
CA LEU A 41 -10.65 -12.66 -14.65
C LEU A 41 -9.50 -12.13 -15.51
N SER A 42 -8.30 -12.71 -15.40
CA SER A 42 -7.11 -12.27 -16.13
C SER A 42 -6.94 -12.89 -17.52
N GLY A 43 -7.51 -14.08 -17.74
CA GLY A 43 -7.22 -14.93 -18.90
C GLY A 43 -5.76 -15.44 -18.93
N LEU A 44 -5.06 -15.41 -17.79
CA LEU A 44 -3.69 -15.89 -17.62
C LEU A 44 -3.68 -17.21 -16.83
N PRO A 45 -2.56 -17.96 -16.82
CA PRO A 45 -2.40 -19.09 -15.91
C PRO A 45 -2.66 -18.68 -14.45
N PRO A 46 -3.34 -19.53 -13.65
CA PRO A 46 -3.67 -19.21 -12.27
C PRO A 46 -2.40 -18.92 -11.46
N PHE A 47 -2.46 -17.88 -10.62
CA PHE A 47 -1.32 -17.39 -9.83
C PHE A 47 -0.07 -17.02 -10.65
N LEU A 48 -0.24 -16.78 -11.95
CA LEU A 48 0.80 -16.32 -12.88
C LEU A 48 1.96 -17.32 -13.01
N VAL A 49 1.67 -18.61 -13.03
CA VAL A 49 2.66 -19.68 -13.24
C VAL A 49 2.19 -20.71 -14.26
N LYS A 50 3.09 -21.18 -15.14
CA LYS A 50 2.77 -22.14 -16.21
C LYS A 50 2.51 -23.56 -15.68
N ASP A 51 3.40 -24.08 -14.85
CA ASP A 51 3.32 -25.43 -14.29
C ASP A 51 2.53 -25.44 -12.97
N GLY A 52 1.24 -25.11 -13.09
CA GLY A 52 0.29 -25.16 -11.97
C GLY A 52 0.14 -26.57 -11.40
N GLY A 53 -0.05 -26.68 -10.08
CA GLY A 53 -0.22 -27.94 -9.35
C GLY A 53 0.99 -28.36 -8.53
N VAL A 54 2.20 -27.99 -8.97
CA VAL A 54 3.44 -28.12 -8.18
C VAL A 54 4.03 -26.76 -7.78
N ASN A 55 3.65 -25.70 -8.49
CA ASN A 55 4.05 -24.32 -8.17
C ASN A 55 2.83 -23.50 -7.72
N SER A 56 3.04 -22.63 -6.73
CA SER A 56 2.01 -21.71 -6.22
C SER A 56 2.11 -20.29 -6.78
N GLY A 57 3.15 -19.98 -7.55
CA GLY A 57 3.34 -18.66 -8.17
C GLY A 57 3.18 -17.52 -7.17
N PHE A 58 2.34 -16.54 -7.52
CA PHE A 58 2.08 -15.33 -6.73
C PHE A 58 1.03 -15.50 -5.62
N MET A 59 0.56 -16.71 -5.35
CA MET A 59 -0.50 -16.97 -4.37
C MET A 59 -0.19 -16.36 -2.99
N ILE A 60 0.99 -16.63 -2.43
CA ILE A 60 1.35 -16.13 -1.10
C ILE A 60 1.72 -14.64 -1.11
N ALA A 61 2.28 -14.14 -2.22
CA ALA A 61 2.51 -12.71 -2.37
C ALA A 61 1.19 -11.92 -2.27
N HIS A 62 0.11 -12.43 -2.86
CA HIS A 62 -1.22 -11.84 -2.69
C HIS A 62 -1.72 -11.91 -1.24
N VAL A 63 -1.49 -13.01 -0.53
CA VAL A 63 -1.83 -13.11 0.90
C VAL A 63 -1.10 -12.04 1.72
N THR A 64 0.19 -11.79 1.43
CA THR A 64 0.94 -10.69 2.06
C THR A 64 0.31 -9.34 1.75
N ALA A 65 -0.01 -9.06 0.49
CA ALA A 65 -0.67 -7.79 0.12
C ALA A 65 -2.01 -7.60 0.84
N ALA A 66 -2.83 -8.66 0.95
CA ALA A 66 -4.10 -8.64 1.67
C ALA A 66 -3.93 -8.38 3.17
N ALA A 67 -2.92 -8.98 3.80
CA ALA A 67 -2.62 -8.76 5.22
C ALA A 67 -2.22 -7.30 5.50
N LEU A 68 -1.31 -6.74 4.69
CA LEU A 68 -0.87 -5.34 4.80
C LEU A 68 -2.03 -4.36 4.56
N ALA A 69 -2.86 -4.62 3.54
CA ALA A 69 -4.04 -3.81 3.27
C ALA A 69 -5.06 -3.86 4.42
N SER A 70 -5.16 -5.01 5.12
CA SER A 70 -6.03 -5.15 6.28
C SER A 70 -5.49 -4.43 7.52
N GLU A 71 -4.19 -4.49 7.77
CA GLU A 71 -3.54 -3.76 8.86
C GLU A 71 -3.72 -2.24 8.72
N ASN A 72 -3.58 -1.73 7.50
CA ASN A 72 -3.80 -0.32 7.17
C ASN A 72 -5.19 0.19 7.57
N LYS A 73 -6.21 -0.67 7.62
CA LYS A 73 -7.58 -0.28 8.04
C LYS A 73 -7.63 0.11 9.51
N THR A 74 -6.91 -0.62 10.36
CA THR A 74 -6.83 -0.31 11.79
C THR A 74 -5.99 0.95 12.02
N LEU A 75 -4.85 1.07 11.33
CA LEU A 75 -3.98 2.25 11.44
C LEU A 75 -4.63 3.53 10.87
N ALA A 76 -5.58 3.41 9.95
CA ALA A 76 -6.27 4.55 9.35
C ALA A 76 -7.23 5.28 10.31
N HIS A 77 -7.51 4.75 11.51
CA HIS A 77 -8.27 5.50 12.51
C HIS A 77 -7.56 6.83 12.82
N PRO A 78 -8.23 7.98 12.73
CA PRO A 78 -7.61 9.26 13.00
C PRO A 78 -7.07 9.32 14.44
N ALA A 79 -5.83 9.75 14.62
CA ALA A 79 -5.30 10.00 15.96
C ALA A 79 -5.74 11.38 16.48
N SER A 80 -6.01 12.33 15.58
CA SER A 80 -6.41 13.70 15.90
C SER A 80 -7.81 13.85 16.49
N VAL A 81 -8.59 12.76 16.59
CA VAL A 81 -9.92 12.79 17.23
C VAL A 81 -9.86 12.54 18.73
N ASP A 82 -8.66 12.22 19.25
CA ASP A 82 -8.38 12.09 20.67
C ASP A 82 -7.65 13.32 21.21
N SER A 83 -8.02 13.74 22.42
CA SER A 83 -7.34 14.81 23.16
C SER A 83 -7.48 14.54 24.65
N LEU A 84 -6.34 14.42 25.33
CA LEU A 84 -6.27 14.16 26.77
C LEU A 84 -5.54 15.32 27.46
N PRO A 85 -6.19 16.04 28.39
CA PRO A 85 -5.58 17.14 29.10
C PRO A 85 -4.30 16.74 29.85
N THR A 86 -3.27 17.55 29.70
CA THR A 86 -1.99 17.42 30.41
C THR A 86 -1.75 18.60 31.33
N SER A 87 -0.74 18.48 32.20
CA SER A 87 -0.26 19.60 33.03
C SER A 87 -1.36 20.22 33.92
N ALA A 88 -2.17 19.39 34.58
CA ALA A 88 -3.27 19.84 35.44
C ALA A 88 -4.25 20.82 34.76
N ASN A 89 -4.65 20.51 33.51
CA ASN A 89 -5.53 21.30 32.63
C ASN A 89 -4.92 22.62 32.11
N GLN A 90 -3.61 22.82 32.21
CA GLN A 90 -2.96 23.95 31.53
C GLN A 90 -2.79 23.69 30.02
N GLU A 91 -2.76 22.42 29.61
CA GLU A 91 -2.77 21.95 28.22
C GLU A 91 -4.02 21.08 28.04
N ASP A 92 -5.18 21.71 27.96
CA ASP A 92 -6.48 21.05 27.98
C ASP A 92 -6.97 20.55 26.60
N HIS A 93 -6.32 20.99 25.51
CA HIS A 93 -6.54 20.51 24.15
C HIS A 93 -5.23 20.24 23.42
N VAL A 94 -5.04 19.02 22.93
CA VAL A 94 -3.82 18.57 22.24
C VAL A 94 -4.17 17.74 21.00
N SER A 95 -3.26 17.71 20.04
CA SER A 95 -3.53 17.19 18.69
C SER A 95 -3.18 15.74 18.44
N MET A 96 -2.44 15.12 19.36
CA MET A 96 -1.85 13.78 19.17
C MET A 96 -1.05 13.61 17.85
N ALA A 97 -0.54 14.73 17.29
CA ALA A 97 0.09 14.78 15.95
C ALA A 97 1.26 13.80 15.78
N THR A 98 2.02 13.53 16.85
CA THR A 98 3.15 12.61 16.81
C THR A 98 2.73 11.19 16.44
N PHE A 99 1.62 10.68 16.98
CA PHE A 99 1.14 9.34 16.63
C PHE A 99 0.52 9.33 15.24
N ALA A 100 -0.20 10.40 14.87
CA ALA A 100 -0.73 10.59 13.51
C ALA A 100 0.38 10.47 12.44
N ALA A 101 1.51 11.13 12.65
CA ALA A 101 2.65 11.09 11.74
C ALA A 101 3.35 9.72 11.72
N ARG A 102 3.49 9.05 12.88
CA ARG A 102 4.13 7.74 12.95
C ARG A 102 3.34 6.65 12.22
N LYS A 103 2.03 6.55 12.48
CA LYS A 103 1.18 5.54 11.82
C LYS A 103 1.05 5.78 10.31
N LEU A 104 1.16 7.04 9.85
CA LEU A 104 1.24 7.35 8.43
C LEU A 104 2.48 6.74 7.77
N ALA A 105 3.63 6.75 8.45
CA ALA A 105 4.85 6.15 7.92
C ALA A 105 4.68 4.63 7.73
N ASP A 106 4.10 3.95 8.74
CA ASP A 106 3.82 2.51 8.67
C ASP A 106 2.85 2.18 7.52
N ILE A 107 1.76 2.95 7.37
CA ILE A 107 0.82 2.80 6.24
C ILE A 107 1.51 3.02 4.90
N ALA A 108 2.39 4.02 4.78
CA ALA A 108 3.11 4.30 3.55
C ALA A 108 4.04 3.15 3.15
N GLU A 109 4.74 2.55 4.12
CA GLU A 109 5.58 1.38 3.89
C GLU A 109 4.75 0.16 3.45
N ASN A 110 3.64 -0.11 4.15
CA ASN A 110 2.70 -1.16 3.80
C ASN A 110 2.16 -0.98 2.37
N THR A 111 1.73 0.23 2.00
CA THR A 111 1.23 0.54 0.66
C THR A 111 2.32 0.41 -0.40
N ALA A 112 3.56 0.81 -0.12
CA ALA A 112 4.69 0.61 -1.02
C ALA A 112 4.97 -0.89 -1.28
N ASN A 113 4.88 -1.73 -0.24
CA ASN A 113 5.03 -3.18 -0.36
C ASN A 113 3.92 -3.80 -1.21
N ILE A 114 2.67 -3.38 -1.02
CA ILE A 114 1.53 -3.83 -1.84
C ILE A 114 1.75 -3.46 -3.32
N LEU A 115 2.12 -2.20 -3.60
CA LEU A 115 2.39 -1.73 -4.96
C LEU A 115 3.57 -2.47 -5.60
N SER A 116 4.58 -2.84 -4.81
CA SER A 116 5.71 -3.64 -5.28
C SER A 116 5.27 -5.04 -5.71
N ILE A 117 4.41 -5.69 -4.92
CA ILE A 117 3.82 -6.99 -5.28
C ILE A 117 2.98 -6.87 -6.55
N GLU A 118 2.18 -5.81 -6.66
CA GLU A 118 1.39 -5.54 -7.87
C GLU A 118 2.27 -5.39 -9.10
N LEU A 119 3.36 -4.62 -8.99
CA LEU A 119 4.28 -4.39 -10.09
C LEU A 119 4.95 -5.70 -10.56
N LEU A 120 5.36 -6.56 -9.61
CA LEU A 120 5.94 -7.86 -9.92
C LEU A 120 4.93 -8.81 -10.58
N ALA A 121 3.69 -8.85 -10.07
CA ALA A 121 2.61 -9.65 -10.64
C ALA A 121 2.25 -9.15 -12.06
N ALA A 122 2.14 -7.84 -12.25
CA ALA A 122 1.87 -7.26 -13.55
C ALA A 122 2.98 -7.57 -14.56
N ALA A 123 4.25 -7.48 -14.15
CA ALA A 123 5.38 -7.86 -14.99
C ALA A 123 5.30 -9.34 -15.39
N GLN A 124 5.00 -10.23 -14.45
CA GLN A 124 4.81 -11.65 -14.80
C GLN A 124 3.66 -11.85 -15.78
N GLY A 125 2.54 -11.16 -15.60
CA GLY A 125 1.42 -11.21 -16.52
C GLY A 125 1.77 -10.74 -17.94
N VAL A 126 2.64 -9.73 -18.07
CA VAL A 126 3.15 -9.28 -19.37
C VAL A 126 4.01 -10.37 -20.02
N ASP A 127 4.94 -10.98 -19.27
CA ASP A 127 5.81 -12.03 -19.81
C ASP A 127 5.04 -13.28 -20.26
N LEU A 128 3.98 -13.63 -19.53
CA LEU A 128 3.09 -14.74 -19.89
C LEU A 128 2.30 -14.50 -21.18
N ARG A 129 2.24 -13.25 -21.67
CA ARG A 129 1.63 -12.88 -22.95
C ARG A 129 2.62 -12.86 -24.12
N ALA A 130 3.87 -13.29 -23.93
CA ALA A 130 4.82 -13.43 -25.02
C ALA A 130 4.22 -14.23 -26.21
N PRO A 131 4.49 -13.84 -27.47
CA PRO A 131 5.46 -12.83 -27.91
C PRO A 131 4.93 -11.39 -27.97
N HIS A 132 3.74 -11.09 -27.43
CA HIS A 132 3.22 -9.73 -27.43
C HIS A 132 4.10 -8.79 -26.59
N LYS A 133 4.27 -7.55 -27.05
CA LYS A 133 5.02 -6.50 -26.36
C LYS A 133 4.08 -5.44 -25.82
N THR A 134 4.43 -4.88 -24.66
CA THR A 134 3.75 -3.71 -24.10
C THR A 134 4.24 -2.41 -24.78
N SER A 135 3.72 -1.26 -24.35
CA SER A 135 4.13 0.04 -24.90
C SER A 135 5.62 0.33 -24.64
N PRO A 136 6.28 1.17 -25.46
CA PRO A 136 7.70 1.48 -25.28
C PRO A 136 8.06 2.04 -23.89
N ALA A 137 7.14 2.77 -23.26
CA ALA A 137 7.34 3.29 -21.92
C ALA A 137 7.32 2.18 -20.86
N LEU A 138 6.35 1.26 -20.95
CA LEU A 138 6.25 0.13 -20.03
C LEU A 138 7.33 -0.91 -20.27
N GLN A 139 7.84 -1.06 -21.50
CA GLN A 139 8.96 -1.95 -21.77
C GLN A 139 10.20 -1.56 -20.97
N LYS A 140 10.49 -0.26 -20.81
CA LYS A 140 11.60 0.21 -19.96
C LYS A 140 11.41 -0.19 -18.49
N VAL A 141 10.17 -0.16 -18.01
CA VAL A 141 9.82 -0.59 -16.64
C VAL A 141 10.04 -2.09 -16.51
N MET A 142 9.57 -2.88 -17.48
CA MET A 142 9.80 -4.33 -17.55
C MET A 142 11.28 -4.67 -17.50
N ASP A 143 12.09 -4.00 -18.33
CA ASP A 143 13.54 -4.23 -18.40
C ASP A 143 14.22 -3.89 -17.05
N THR A 144 13.77 -2.83 -16.38
CA THR A 144 14.27 -2.44 -15.05
C THR A 144 13.94 -3.48 -13.99
N ILE A 145 12.71 -4.00 -14.00
CA ILE A 145 12.28 -5.06 -13.07
C ILE A 145 13.10 -6.33 -13.33
N ARG A 146 13.23 -6.74 -14.59
CA ARG A 146 13.93 -7.97 -14.99
C ARG A 146 15.44 -7.92 -14.77
N ALA A 147 16.02 -6.73 -14.67
CA ALA A 147 17.40 -6.55 -14.23
C ALA A 147 17.62 -6.90 -12.74
N GLN A 148 16.57 -6.88 -11.92
CA GLN A 148 16.63 -7.14 -10.47
C GLN A 148 15.95 -8.46 -10.07
N VAL A 149 14.90 -8.85 -10.77
CA VAL A 149 14.07 -10.03 -10.46
C VAL A 149 13.83 -10.82 -11.75
N ALA A 150 14.37 -12.04 -11.81
CA ALA A 150 14.20 -12.94 -12.94
C ALA A 150 12.74 -13.39 -13.15
N HIS A 151 12.46 -13.96 -14.33
CA HIS A 151 11.16 -14.45 -14.76
C HIS A 151 10.63 -15.64 -13.94
#